data_AF-A0A954CI93-F1
#
_entry.id   AF-A0A954CI93-F1
#
_cell.length_a   1.000
_cell.length_b   1.000
_cell.length_c   1.000
_cell.angle_alpha   90.00
_cell.angle_beta   90.00
_cell.angle_gamma   90.00
#
_symmetry.space_group_name_H-M   'P 1'
#
loop_
_entity.id
_entity.type
_entity.pdbx_description
1 polymer ?
#
loop_
_entity_poly.entity_id
_entity_poly.type
_entity_poly.pdbx_seq_one_letter_code
_entity_poly.pdbx_strand_id
1 'polypeptide(L)'
;MDTDELLQTALMKHRDGDVAGAAKLYGQIIEAEPHHPAANLNLASIALDQGQLDEARGMLAGVLARDEDNGVAHLLYSRVCFLQGDHEIGYPNIIAAFELLPDEEGVATEFVSAMRRRYFTFDQDEYFELFEGAQNGDLPAEKMQRLAHLTFLRIARPELIKLIVEAGLPADTPDAVMRWLGALPEDAQKELALLARNFVQAAELMRNCERYRPQRATLTMRVLPGEGDDDTQECEALEDADTLTGSTLEIVTNGELRFVPFSEIASIEFSMPAPATGVLLNMRDGTLISGLMPLFYLFTEFADSEKVRLGQSTLLRPVLGDIVAGVGMRAFRVDGAPIPIVRIEKIEFED
;
A
#
# COMPACT_ATOMS: atom_id res chain seq x y z
N MET A 1 -35.77 21.57 -21.00
CA MET A 1 -34.49 21.32 -20.33
C MET A 1 -33.64 20.68 -21.38
N ASP A 2 -32.63 21.39 -21.86
CA ASP A 2 -31.61 20.78 -22.72
C ASP A 2 -30.75 19.81 -21.88
N THR A 3 -29.88 19.05 -22.54
CA THR A 3 -29.06 18.02 -21.88
C THR A 3 -28.11 18.61 -20.84
N ASP A 4 -27.63 19.84 -21.03
CA ASP A 4 -26.80 20.57 -20.07
C ASP A 4 -27.57 20.95 -18.79
N GLU A 5 -28.77 21.52 -18.91
CA GLU A 5 -29.62 21.83 -17.76
C GLU A 5 -30.03 20.56 -16.98
N LEU A 6 -30.32 19.47 -17.70
CA LEU A 6 -30.58 18.16 -17.10
C LEU A 6 -29.37 17.66 -16.32
N LEU A 7 -28.17 17.78 -16.89
CA LEU A 7 -26.92 17.32 -16.27
C LEU A 7 -26.63 18.09 -14.99
N GLN A 8 -26.74 19.42 -15.00
CA GLN A 8 -26.55 20.23 -13.80
C GLN A 8 -27.54 19.88 -12.70
N THR A 9 -28.80 19.64 -13.05
CA THR A 9 -29.83 19.22 -12.09
C THR A 9 -29.55 17.82 -11.54
N ALA A 10 -29.09 16.90 -12.39
CA ALA A 10 -28.72 15.54 -11.99
C ALA A 10 -27.54 15.54 -11.02
N LEU A 11 -26.50 16.31 -11.31
CA LEU A 11 -25.32 16.47 -10.44
C LEU A 11 -25.72 17.06 -9.07
N MET A 12 -26.58 18.08 -9.05
CA MET A 12 -27.09 18.67 -7.83
C MET A 12 -27.85 17.65 -6.98
N LYS A 13 -28.78 16.92 -7.59
CA LYS A 13 -29.53 15.84 -6.91
C LYS A 13 -28.60 14.76 -6.37
N HIS A 14 -27.60 14.36 -7.14
CA HIS A 14 -26.63 13.35 -6.72
C HIS A 14 -25.87 13.83 -5.48
N ARG A 15 -25.36 15.07 -5.50
CA ARG A 15 -24.67 15.68 -4.36
C ARG A 15 -25.55 15.82 -3.12
N ASP A 16 -26.84 16.08 -3.32
CA ASP A 16 -27.83 16.22 -2.24
C ASP A 16 -28.32 14.86 -1.69
N GLY A 17 -27.81 13.73 -2.22
CA GLY A 17 -28.16 12.37 -1.81
C GLY A 17 -29.44 11.82 -2.45
N ASP A 18 -30.09 12.56 -3.34
CA ASP A 18 -31.20 12.08 -4.17
C ASP A 18 -30.67 11.28 -5.37
N VAL A 19 -30.05 10.13 -5.08
CA VAL A 19 -29.44 9.25 -6.08
C VAL A 19 -30.47 8.74 -7.09
N ALA A 20 -31.68 8.42 -6.62
CA ALA A 20 -32.77 7.96 -7.49
C ALA A 20 -33.23 9.06 -8.46
N GLY A 21 -33.37 10.29 -7.97
CA GLY A 21 -33.69 11.45 -8.80
C GLY A 21 -32.58 11.78 -9.79
N ALA A 22 -31.31 11.68 -9.39
CA ALA A 22 -30.17 11.88 -10.27
C ALA A 22 -30.12 10.82 -11.38
N ALA A 23 -30.25 9.52 -11.02
CA ALA A 23 -30.26 8.41 -11.97
C ALA A 23 -31.35 8.59 -13.04
N LYS A 24 -32.55 9.03 -12.64
CA LYS A 24 -33.63 9.33 -13.58
C LYS A 24 -33.24 10.41 -14.59
N LEU A 25 -32.59 11.48 -14.15
CA LEU A 25 -32.17 12.57 -15.02
C LEU A 25 -31.01 12.16 -15.94
N TYR A 26 -30.04 11.39 -15.44
CA TYR A 26 -28.99 10.83 -16.30
C TYR A 26 -29.58 9.87 -17.35
N GLY A 27 -30.59 9.06 -17.00
CA GLY A 27 -31.31 8.23 -17.96
C GLY A 27 -31.96 9.03 -19.08
N GLN A 28 -32.59 10.17 -18.76
CA GLN A 28 -33.16 11.08 -19.77
C GLN A 28 -32.10 11.67 -20.70
N ILE A 29 -30.91 11.97 -20.19
CA ILE A 29 -29.78 12.43 -21.01
C ILE A 29 -29.34 11.32 -21.96
N ILE A 30 -29.20 10.09 -21.48
CA ILE A 30 -28.78 8.95 -22.33
C ILE A 30 -29.84 8.58 -23.37
N GLU A 31 -31.13 8.72 -23.07
CA GLU A 31 -32.20 8.53 -24.06
C GLU A 31 -32.07 9.50 -25.24
N ALA A 32 -31.67 10.75 -24.99
CA ALA A 32 -31.43 11.76 -26.02
C ALA A 32 -30.05 11.60 -26.69
N GLU A 33 -29.04 11.29 -25.90
CA GLU A 33 -27.63 11.21 -26.27
C GLU A 33 -26.99 9.93 -25.68
N PRO A 34 -27.11 8.78 -26.37
CA PRO A 34 -26.68 7.48 -25.83
C PRO A 34 -25.20 7.37 -25.44
N HIS A 35 -24.38 8.34 -25.85
CA HIS A 35 -22.93 8.36 -25.65
C HIS A 35 -22.47 9.58 -24.85
N HIS A 36 -23.38 10.27 -24.15
CA HIS A 36 -23.04 11.41 -23.33
C HIS A 36 -22.07 10.98 -22.20
N PRO A 37 -20.82 11.48 -22.16
CA PRO A 37 -19.78 10.93 -21.29
C PRO A 37 -20.11 11.12 -19.80
N ALA A 38 -20.48 12.33 -19.38
CA ALA A 38 -20.77 12.60 -17.96
C ALA A 38 -21.97 11.81 -17.43
N ALA A 39 -23.06 11.67 -18.20
CA ALA A 39 -24.22 10.88 -17.79
C ALA A 39 -23.89 9.37 -17.67
N ASN A 40 -23.12 8.82 -18.63
CA ASN A 40 -22.66 7.43 -18.57
C ASN A 40 -21.72 7.19 -17.37
N LEU A 41 -20.76 8.10 -17.11
CA LEU A 41 -19.87 8.01 -15.94
C LEU A 41 -20.65 8.02 -14.62
N ASN A 42 -21.59 8.97 -14.47
CA ASN A 42 -22.36 9.10 -13.24
C ASN A 42 -23.32 7.92 -13.03
N LEU A 43 -23.99 7.41 -14.07
CA LEU A 43 -24.79 6.19 -13.94
C LEU A 43 -23.93 4.96 -13.67
N ALA A 44 -22.76 4.85 -14.28
CA ALA A 44 -21.85 3.75 -13.98
C ALA A 44 -21.38 3.77 -12.51
N SER A 45 -21.12 4.96 -11.95
CA SER A 45 -20.82 5.10 -10.52
C SER A 45 -22.00 4.65 -9.65
N ILE A 46 -23.23 5.05 -10.01
CA ILE A 46 -24.44 4.61 -9.28
C ILE A 46 -24.64 3.10 -9.39
N ALA A 47 -24.43 2.53 -10.57
CA ALA A 47 -24.52 1.09 -10.82
C ALA A 47 -23.45 0.31 -10.03
N LEU A 48 -22.21 0.83 -9.97
CA LEU A 48 -21.13 0.30 -9.13
C LEU A 48 -21.56 0.25 -7.65
N ASP A 49 -22.09 1.36 -7.11
CA ASP A 49 -22.53 1.46 -5.71
C ASP A 49 -23.70 0.50 -5.41
N GLN A 50 -24.51 0.16 -6.41
CA GLN A 50 -25.60 -0.83 -6.32
C GLN A 50 -25.14 -2.28 -6.55
N GLY A 51 -23.86 -2.51 -6.84
CA GLY A 51 -23.32 -3.84 -7.16
C GLY A 51 -23.71 -4.36 -8.55
N GLN A 52 -24.23 -3.50 -9.43
CA GLN A 52 -24.57 -3.80 -10.82
C GLN A 52 -23.32 -3.73 -11.70
N LEU A 53 -22.35 -4.61 -11.40
CA LEU A 53 -20.99 -4.52 -11.94
C LEU A 53 -20.95 -4.65 -13.47
N ASP A 54 -21.75 -5.54 -14.06
CA ASP A 54 -21.78 -5.74 -15.52
C ASP A 54 -22.33 -4.52 -16.28
N GLU A 55 -23.35 -3.85 -15.70
CA GLU A 55 -23.93 -2.63 -16.27
C GLU A 55 -22.94 -1.48 -16.21
N ALA A 56 -22.33 -1.26 -15.03
CA ALA A 56 -21.28 -0.27 -14.85
C ALA A 56 -20.12 -0.50 -15.83
N ARG A 57 -19.67 -1.75 -15.98
CA ARG A 57 -18.61 -2.12 -16.91
C ARG A 57 -18.96 -1.76 -18.35
N GLY A 58 -20.18 -2.09 -18.79
CA GLY A 58 -20.63 -1.79 -20.15
C GLY A 58 -20.66 -0.29 -20.45
N MET A 59 -21.18 0.52 -19.52
CA MET A 59 -21.21 1.97 -19.63
C MET A 59 -19.79 2.55 -19.72
N LEU A 60 -18.89 2.14 -18.82
CA LEU A 60 -17.52 2.62 -18.75
C LEU A 60 -16.69 2.20 -19.98
N ALA A 61 -16.84 0.97 -20.46
CA ALA A 61 -16.23 0.53 -21.71
C ALA A 61 -16.72 1.39 -22.90
N GLY A 62 -18.00 1.79 -22.90
CA GLY A 62 -18.56 2.71 -23.89
C GLY A 62 -17.94 4.11 -23.84
N VAL A 63 -17.63 4.63 -22.64
CA VAL A 63 -16.91 5.90 -22.46
C VAL A 63 -15.48 5.76 -22.98
N LEU A 64 -14.72 4.75 -22.52
CA LEU A 64 -13.33 4.53 -22.90
C LEU A 64 -13.13 4.24 -24.40
N ALA A 65 -14.13 3.64 -25.07
CA ALA A 65 -14.07 3.43 -26.52
C ALA A 65 -14.16 4.73 -27.34
N ARG A 66 -14.54 5.86 -26.72
CA ARG A 66 -14.68 7.18 -27.36
C ARG A 66 -13.67 8.19 -26.86
N ASP A 67 -13.31 8.05 -25.59
CA ASP A 67 -12.37 8.90 -24.88
C ASP A 67 -11.45 7.98 -24.06
N GLU A 68 -10.37 7.52 -24.71
CA GLU A 68 -9.41 6.59 -24.09
C GLU A 68 -8.61 7.25 -22.95
N ASP A 69 -8.55 8.59 -22.92
CA ASP A 69 -7.84 9.37 -21.91
C ASP A 69 -8.78 9.82 -20.76
N ASN A 70 -9.93 9.14 -20.59
CA ASN A 70 -10.87 9.48 -19.52
C ASN A 70 -10.42 8.88 -18.17
N GLY A 71 -9.66 9.66 -17.39
CA GLY A 71 -9.12 9.20 -16.10
C GLY A 71 -10.17 8.74 -15.09
N VAL A 72 -11.34 9.39 -15.05
CA VAL A 72 -12.45 8.97 -14.16
C VAL A 72 -13.07 7.65 -14.62
N ALA A 73 -13.22 7.43 -15.93
CA ALA A 73 -13.69 6.16 -16.47
C ALA A 73 -12.70 5.03 -16.13
N HIS A 74 -11.41 5.26 -16.29
CA HIS A 74 -10.36 4.32 -15.89
C HIS A 74 -10.41 3.99 -14.39
N LEU A 75 -10.58 5.00 -13.52
CA LEU A 75 -10.72 4.79 -12.08
C LEU A 75 -11.91 3.87 -11.77
N LEU A 76 -13.10 4.23 -12.26
CA LEU A 76 -14.32 3.45 -12.01
C LEU A 76 -14.23 2.05 -12.62
N TYR A 77 -13.65 1.92 -13.82
CA TYR A 77 -13.50 0.62 -14.49
C TYR A 77 -12.55 -0.29 -13.71
N SER A 78 -11.46 0.27 -13.16
CA SER A 78 -10.55 -0.49 -12.31
C SER A 78 -11.24 -1.04 -11.06
N ARG A 79 -12.09 -0.24 -10.40
CA ARG A 79 -12.91 -0.66 -9.26
C ARG A 79 -13.88 -1.79 -9.63
N VAL A 80 -14.60 -1.65 -10.76
CA VAL A 80 -15.47 -2.73 -11.27
C VAL A 80 -14.67 -4.02 -11.45
N CYS A 81 -13.52 -3.96 -12.14
CA CYS A 81 -12.68 -5.12 -12.38
C CYS A 81 -12.18 -5.76 -11.08
N PHE A 82 -11.74 -4.99 -10.09
CA PHE A 82 -11.33 -5.52 -8.79
C PHE A 82 -12.48 -6.20 -8.05
N LEU A 83 -13.70 -5.64 -8.09
CA LEU A 83 -14.87 -6.26 -7.47
C LEU A 83 -15.33 -7.53 -8.19
N GLN A 84 -15.10 -7.63 -9.50
CA GLN A 84 -15.38 -8.84 -10.29
C GLN A 84 -14.28 -9.91 -10.20
N GLY A 85 -13.13 -9.59 -9.57
CA GLY A 85 -11.97 -10.49 -9.52
C GLY A 85 -11.07 -10.45 -10.76
N ASP A 86 -11.36 -9.56 -11.73
CA ASP A 86 -10.60 -9.37 -12.97
C ASP A 86 -9.37 -8.48 -12.74
N HIS A 87 -8.50 -8.87 -11.80
CA HIS A 87 -7.39 -8.04 -11.33
C HIS A 87 -6.43 -7.63 -12.45
N GLU A 88 -6.13 -8.54 -13.39
CA GLU A 88 -5.25 -8.26 -14.54
C GLU A 88 -5.79 -7.19 -15.48
N ILE A 89 -7.11 -6.97 -15.49
CA ILE A 89 -7.73 -5.87 -16.23
C ILE A 89 -7.78 -4.61 -15.37
N GLY A 90 -7.98 -4.75 -14.06
CA GLY A 90 -8.03 -3.64 -13.11
C GLY A 90 -6.71 -2.88 -13.00
N TYR A 91 -5.57 -3.58 -12.94
CA TYR A 91 -4.25 -2.96 -12.79
C TYR A 91 -3.88 -1.94 -13.88
N PRO A 92 -3.95 -2.24 -15.18
CA PRO A 92 -3.66 -1.23 -16.20
C PRO A 92 -4.62 -0.04 -16.15
N ASN A 93 -5.88 -0.25 -15.74
CA ASN A 93 -6.86 0.85 -15.62
C ASN A 93 -6.55 1.79 -14.44
N ILE A 94 -6.16 1.26 -13.27
CA ILE A 94 -5.78 2.15 -12.15
C ILE A 94 -4.46 2.88 -12.41
N ILE A 95 -3.54 2.27 -13.16
CA ILE A 95 -2.32 2.93 -13.64
C ILE A 95 -2.70 4.11 -14.55
N ALA A 96 -3.52 3.88 -15.58
CA ALA A 96 -3.98 4.93 -16.48
C ALA A 96 -4.75 6.04 -15.73
N ALA A 97 -5.61 5.69 -14.77
CA ALA A 97 -6.30 6.66 -13.93
C ALA A 97 -5.33 7.59 -13.19
N PHE A 98 -4.26 7.03 -12.60
CA PHE A 98 -3.24 7.81 -11.90
C PHE A 98 -2.40 8.67 -12.86
N GLU A 99 -2.05 8.17 -14.04
CA GLU A 99 -1.32 8.93 -15.06
C GLU A 99 -2.12 10.14 -15.57
N LEU A 100 -3.45 9.99 -15.70
CA LEU A 100 -4.35 11.03 -16.18
C LEU A 100 -4.81 12.00 -15.08
N LEU A 101 -4.81 11.56 -13.82
CA LEU A 101 -5.26 12.33 -12.65
C LEU A 101 -4.22 12.28 -11.50
N PRO A 102 -2.97 12.70 -11.72
CA PRO A 102 -1.90 12.54 -10.74
C PRO A 102 -2.07 13.39 -9.47
N ASP A 103 -2.83 14.49 -9.57
CA ASP A 103 -3.07 15.44 -8.47
C ASP A 103 -4.28 15.05 -7.60
N GLU A 104 -5.06 14.04 -8.01
CA GLU A 104 -6.23 13.57 -7.26
C GLU A 104 -5.80 12.57 -6.17
N GLU A 105 -5.74 13.03 -4.91
CA GLU A 105 -5.28 12.23 -3.76
C GLU A 105 -5.99 10.87 -3.62
N GLY A 106 -7.29 10.83 -3.92
CA GLY A 106 -8.08 9.60 -3.90
C GLY A 106 -7.60 8.58 -4.92
N VAL A 107 -7.21 9.03 -6.12
CA VAL A 107 -6.66 8.17 -7.19
C VAL A 107 -5.29 7.66 -6.79
N ALA A 108 -4.41 8.53 -6.28
CA ALA A 108 -3.08 8.15 -5.81
C ALA A 108 -3.15 7.07 -4.70
N THR A 109 -4.08 7.24 -3.75
CA THR A 109 -4.30 6.28 -2.65
C THR A 109 -4.76 4.91 -3.16
N GLU A 110 -5.73 4.88 -4.09
CA GLU A 110 -6.20 3.63 -4.69
C GLU A 110 -5.15 2.96 -5.57
N PHE A 111 -4.39 3.74 -6.32
CA PHE A 111 -3.27 3.27 -7.12
C PHE A 111 -2.20 2.58 -6.26
N VAL A 112 -1.72 3.24 -5.21
CA VAL A 112 -0.77 2.63 -4.27
C VAL A 112 -1.34 1.36 -3.64
N SER A 113 -2.61 1.39 -3.22
CA SER A 113 -3.27 0.24 -2.62
C SER A 113 -3.39 -0.94 -3.61
N ALA A 114 -3.67 -0.67 -4.88
CA ALA A 114 -3.69 -1.68 -5.93
C ALA A 114 -2.30 -2.29 -6.18
N MET A 115 -1.25 -1.47 -6.25
CA MET A 115 0.11 -1.96 -6.47
C MET A 115 0.62 -2.78 -5.27
N ARG A 116 0.24 -2.40 -4.05
CA ARG A 116 0.51 -3.20 -2.84
C ARG A 116 -0.21 -4.53 -2.87
N ARG A 117 -1.52 -4.56 -3.19
CA ARG A 117 -2.28 -5.81 -3.33
C ARG A 117 -1.66 -6.73 -4.37
N ARG A 118 -1.21 -6.18 -5.51
CA ARG A 118 -0.51 -6.95 -6.55
C ARG A 118 0.78 -7.58 -6.03
N TYR A 119 1.65 -6.79 -5.39
CA TYR A 119 2.92 -7.27 -4.86
C TYR A 119 2.73 -8.29 -3.73
N PHE A 120 1.81 -8.04 -2.80
CA PHE A 120 1.55 -8.91 -1.65
C PHE A 120 0.56 -10.05 -1.94
N THR A 121 0.29 -10.33 -3.22
CA THR A 121 -0.34 -11.59 -3.63
C THR A 121 0.73 -12.69 -3.63
N PHE A 122 0.44 -13.82 -2.98
CA PHE A 122 1.37 -14.95 -2.94
C PHE A 122 1.48 -15.60 -4.31
N ASP A 123 2.69 -15.59 -4.87
CA ASP A 123 3.05 -16.33 -6.07
C ASP A 123 3.80 -17.60 -5.66
N GLN A 124 3.21 -18.75 -5.94
CA GLN A 124 3.76 -20.04 -5.56
C GLN A 124 4.99 -20.42 -6.39
N ASP A 125 4.99 -20.09 -7.68
CA ASP A 125 6.06 -20.47 -8.59
C ASP A 125 7.30 -19.60 -8.32
N GLU A 126 7.11 -18.28 -8.16
CA GLU A 126 8.17 -17.35 -7.73
C GLU A 126 8.75 -17.80 -6.37
N TYR A 127 7.89 -18.17 -5.41
CA TYR A 127 8.35 -18.62 -4.09
C TYR A 127 9.25 -19.84 -4.20
N PHE A 128 8.86 -20.86 -4.97
CA PHE A 128 9.66 -22.08 -5.09
C PHE A 128 11.00 -21.81 -5.76
N GLU A 129 11.03 -21.00 -6.82
CA GLU A 129 12.27 -20.60 -7.48
C GLU A 129 13.24 -19.91 -6.50
N LEU A 130 12.77 -18.89 -5.78
CA LEU A 130 13.60 -18.15 -4.83
C LEU A 130 14.02 -19.00 -3.63
N PHE A 131 13.12 -19.85 -3.13
CA PHE A 131 13.42 -20.72 -2.00
C PHE A 131 14.49 -21.76 -2.36
N GLU A 132 14.40 -22.38 -3.54
CA GLU A 132 15.38 -23.35 -4.01
C GLU A 132 16.75 -22.68 -4.25
N GLY A 133 16.77 -21.49 -4.87
CA GLY A 133 17.96 -20.67 -4.99
C GLY A 133 18.62 -20.37 -3.64
N ALA A 134 17.82 -20.08 -2.61
CA ALA A 134 18.33 -19.85 -1.25
C ALA A 134 18.98 -21.10 -0.65
N GLN A 135 18.38 -22.27 -0.82
CA GLN A 135 18.93 -23.54 -0.32
C GLN A 135 20.25 -23.91 -1.02
N ASN A 136 20.38 -23.55 -2.30
CA ASN A 136 21.59 -23.81 -3.08
C ASN A 136 22.69 -22.77 -2.86
N GLY A 137 22.39 -21.64 -2.20
CA GLY A 137 23.34 -20.54 -2.00
C GLY A 137 23.48 -19.59 -3.21
N ASP A 138 22.57 -19.70 -4.17
CA ASP A 138 22.59 -18.96 -5.44
C ASP A 138 21.53 -17.85 -5.52
N LEU A 139 20.83 -17.55 -4.41
CA LEU A 139 19.81 -16.50 -4.35
C LEU A 139 20.44 -15.10 -4.53
N PRO A 140 20.04 -14.32 -5.56
CA PRO A 140 20.52 -12.95 -5.73
C PRO A 140 20.15 -12.05 -4.54
N ALA A 141 21.03 -11.13 -4.17
CA ALA A 141 20.86 -10.26 -3.01
C ALA A 141 19.56 -9.43 -3.10
N GLU A 142 19.24 -8.90 -4.27
CA GLU A 142 18.03 -8.15 -4.56
C GLU A 142 16.73 -8.96 -4.43
N LYS A 143 16.82 -10.29 -4.40
CA LYS A 143 15.66 -11.19 -4.22
C LYS A 143 15.47 -11.66 -2.79
N MET A 144 16.41 -11.43 -1.88
CA MET A 144 16.33 -11.89 -0.49
C MET A 144 15.13 -11.30 0.26
N GLN A 145 14.86 -10.00 0.10
CA GLN A 145 13.68 -9.39 0.71
C GLN A 145 12.38 -9.92 0.11
N ARG A 146 12.33 -10.15 -1.21
CA ARG A 146 11.16 -10.77 -1.85
C ARG A 146 10.90 -12.17 -1.32
N LEU A 147 11.94 -12.97 -1.10
CA LEU A 147 11.80 -14.29 -0.46
C LEU A 147 11.25 -14.15 0.97
N ALA A 148 11.73 -13.19 1.76
CA ALA A 148 11.20 -12.94 3.11
C ALA A 148 9.70 -12.58 3.07
N HIS A 149 9.29 -11.69 2.15
CA HIS A 149 7.89 -11.33 1.93
C HIS A 149 7.04 -12.53 1.50
N LEU A 150 7.45 -13.31 0.49
CA LEU A 150 6.69 -14.49 0.05
C LEU A 150 6.59 -15.55 1.15
N THR A 151 7.66 -15.74 1.94
CA THR A 151 7.63 -16.69 3.05
C THR A 151 6.68 -16.24 4.15
N PHE A 152 6.63 -14.93 4.44
CA PHE A 152 5.63 -14.36 5.34
C PHE A 152 4.20 -14.53 4.80
N LEU A 153 3.97 -14.32 3.51
CA LEU A 153 2.66 -14.49 2.88
C LEU A 153 2.15 -15.95 2.96
N ARG A 154 3.03 -16.95 3.09
CA ARG A 154 2.62 -18.34 3.35
C ARG A 154 1.96 -18.53 4.72
N ILE A 155 2.32 -17.70 5.70
CA ILE A 155 1.78 -17.75 7.07
C ILE A 155 0.74 -16.66 7.37
N ALA A 156 0.64 -15.62 6.54
CA ALA A 156 -0.25 -14.46 6.72
C ALA A 156 -1.74 -14.81 6.46
N ARG A 157 -2.30 -15.73 7.25
CA ARG A 157 -3.72 -16.08 7.24
C ARG A 157 -4.55 -15.10 8.08
N PRO A 158 -5.88 -15.01 7.90
CA PRO A 158 -6.74 -14.14 8.71
C PRO A 158 -6.54 -14.31 10.21
N GLU A 159 -6.25 -15.53 10.68
CA GLU A 159 -5.97 -15.85 12.08
C GLU A 159 -4.70 -15.13 12.57
N LEU A 160 -3.61 -15.21 11.81
CA LEU A 160 -2.36 -14.53 12.17
C LEU A 160 -2.50 -13.02 12.09
N ILE A 161 -3.15 -12.51 11.04
CA ILE A 161 -3.38 -11.07 10.86
C ILE A 161 -4.17 -10.53 12.05
N LYS A 162 -5.24 -11.22 12.47
CA LYS A 162 -6.00 -10.84 13.66
C LYS A 162 -5.14 -10.72 14.92
N LEU A 163 -4.20 -11.64 15.11
CA LEU A 163 -3.27 -11.62 16.25
C LEU A 163 -2.25 -10.47 16.14
N ILE A 164 -1.80 -10.14 14.92
CA ILE A 164 -0.88 -9.02 14.67
C ILE A 164 -1.57 -7.69 14.96
N VAL A 165 -2.80 -7.50 14.51
CA VAL A 165 -3.47 -6.19 14.56
C VAL A 165 -4.21 -5.90 15.88
N GLU A 166 -4.19 -6.86 16.81
CA GLU A 166 -4.81 -6.77 18.12
C GLU A 166 -4.17 -5.64 18.97
N ALA A 167 -5.01 -4.79 19.55
CA ALA A 167 -4.59 -3.67 20.40
C ALA A 167 -4.74 -3.99 21.90
N GLY A 168 -3.98 -3.29 22.75
CA GLY A 168 -4.14 -3.39 24.21
C GLY A 168 -3.58 -4.66 24.85
N LEU A 169 -2.68 -5.38 24.17
CA LEU A 169 -2.00 -6.54 24.71
C LEU A 169 -0.98 -6.16 25.80
N PRO A 170 -0.85 -6.94 26.89
CA PRO A 170 0.24 -6.83 27.86
C PRO A 170 1.63 -6.96 27.21
N ALA A 171 2.65 -6.34 27.82
CA ALA A 171 4.01 -6.33 27.28
C ALA A 171 4.68 -7.73 27.26
N ASP A 172 4.25 -8.64 28.13
CA ASP A 172 4.74 -10.03 28.23
C ASP A 172 3.96 -11.03 27.35
N THR A 173 3.05 -10.53 26.51
CA THR A 173 2.28 -11.38 25.59
C THR A 173 3.22 -12.10 24.62
N PRO A 174 3.12 -13.43 24.46
CA PRO A 174 3.89 -14.16 23.46
C PRO A 174 3.65 -13.63 22.04
N ASP A 175 4.62 -13.84 21.16
CA ASP A 175 4.51 -13.42 19.77
C ASP A 175 3.30 -14.06 19.05
N ALA A 176 2.88 -13.43 17.95
CA ALA A 176 1.66 -13.81 17.24
C ALA A 176 1.67 -15.28 16.76
N VAL A 177 2.81 -15.78 16.27
CA VAL A 177 2.95 -17.16 15.80
C VAL A 177 2.87 -18.14 16.97
N MET A 178 3.50 -17.86 18.11
CA MET A 178 3.46 -18.73 19.29
C MET A 178 2.06 -18.79 19.91
N ARG A 179 1.34 -17.67 19.93
CA ARG A 179 -0.07 -17.66 20.33
C ARG A 179 -0.93 -18.50 19.38
N TRP A 180 -0.67 -18.43 18.08
CA TRP A 180 -1.40 -19.22 17.10
C TRP A 180 -1.11 -20.72 17.23
N LEU A 181 0.17 -21.11 17.35
CA LEU A 181 0.58 -22.49 17.59
C LEU A 181 -0.15 -23.11 18.79
N GLY A 182 -0.24 -22.38 19.90
CA GLY A 182 -0.92 -22.85 21.11
C GLY A 182 -2.43 -23.10 20.95
N ALA A 183 -3.06 -22.55 19.91
CA ALA A 183 -4.48 -22.72 19.62
C ALA A 183 -4.78 -23.84 18.60
N LEU A 184 -3.75 -24.39 17.93
CA LEU A 184 -3.92 -25.37 16.85
C LEU A 184 -3.81 -26.83 17.33
N PRO A 185 -4.43 -27.80 16.62
CA PRO A 185 -4.16 -29.22 16.77
C PRO A 185 -2.71 -29.59 16.41
N GLU A 186 -2.20 -30.72 16.93
CA GLU A 186 -0.78 -31.11 16.85
C GLU A 186 -0.24 -31.26 15.40
N ASP A 187 -1.08 -31.73 14.48
CA ASP A 187 -0.73 -31.86 13.06
C ASP A 187 -0.56 -30.49 12.39
N ALA A 188 -1.50 -29.57 12.62
CA ALA A 188 -1.41 -28.20 12.12
C ALA A 188 -0.26 -27.40 12.76
N GLN A 189 0.08 -27.69 14.02
CA GLN A 189 1.26 -27.09 14.68
C GLN A 189 2.56 -27.42 13.97
N LYS A 190 2.74 -28.67 13.49
CA LYS A 190 3.96 -29.10 12.80
C LYS A 190 4.15 -28.37 11.49
N GLU A 191 3.08 -28.15 10.74
CA GLU A 191 3.10 -27.39 9.50
C GLU A 191 3.45 -25.93 9.75
N LEU A 192 2.75 -25.24 10.66
CA LEU A 192 3.02 -23.84 10.99
C LEU A 192 4.44 -23.65 11.52
N ALA A 193 4.94 -24.57 12.37
CA ALA A 193 6.30 -24.50 12.88
C ALA A 193 7.36 -24.64 11.77
N LEU A 194 7.10 -25.43 10.72
CA LEU A 194 7.99 -25.51 9.56
C LEU A 194 8.00 -24.19 8.78
N LEU A 195 6.82 -23.63 8.50
CA LEU A 195 6.71 -22.35 7.79
C LEU A 195 7.36 -21.21 8.57
N ALA A 196 7.18 -21.18 9.89
CA ALA A 196 7.79 -20.23 10.80
C ALA A 196 9.33 -20.30 10.76
N ARG A 197 9.92 -21.50 10.76
CA ARG A 197 11.37 -21.66 10.61
C ARG A 197 11.88 -21.12 9.27
N ASN A 198 11.19 -21.44 8.17
CA ASN A 198 11.55 -20.92 6.85
C ASN A 198 11.49 -19.40 6.82
N PHE A 199 10.51 -18.80 7.50
CA PHE A 199 10.36 -17.36 7.57
C PHE A 199 11.53 -16.69 8.30
N VAL A 200 11.92 -17.23 9.46
CA VAL A 200 13.10 -16.75 10.20
C VAL A 200 14.35 -16.84 9.34
N GLN A 201 14.57 -17.98 8.67
CA GLN A 201 15.73 -18.17 7.81
C GLN A 201 15.77 -17.15 6.65
N ALA A 202 14.64 -16.86 6.02
CA ALA A 202 14.57 -15.86 4.96
C ALA A 202 14.86 -14.43 5.47
N ALA A 203 14.33 -14.09 6.65
CA ALA A 203 14.60 -12.80 7.29
C ALA A 203 16.08 -12.66 7.70
N GLU A 204 16.71 -13.73 8.18
CA GLU A 204 18.14 -13.77 8.52
C GLU A 204 19.04 -13.59 7.29
N LEU A 205 18.69 -14.23 6.16
CA LEU A 205 19.42 -14.04 4.89
C LEU A 205 19.43 -12.56 4.48
N MET A 206 18.27 -11.92 4.53
CA MET A 206 18.13 -10.49 4.23
C MET A 206 18.97 -9.65 5.19
N ARG A 207 18.84 -9.86 6.51
CA ARG A 207 19.53 -9.07 7.55
C ARG A 207 21.06 -9.18 7.48
N ASN A 208 21.57 -10.34 7.09
CA ASN A 208 23.01 -10.59 7.01
C ASN A 208 23.64 -10.09 5.70
N CYS A 209 22.82 -9.64 4.74
CA CYS A 209 23.30 -9.10 3.47
C CYS A 209 23.64 -7.60 3.61
N GLU A 210 24.80 -7.19 3.10
CA GLU A 210 25.26 -5.79 3.14
C GLU A 210 24.23 -4.81 2.59
N ARG A 211 23.53 -5.22 1.53
CA ARG A 211 22.49 -4.43 0.85
C ARG A 211 21.40 -3.93 1.80
N TYR A 212 21.04 -4.70 2.83
CA TYR A 212 19.93 -4.37 3.74
C TYR A 212 20.39 -3.95 5.14
N ARG A 213 21.66 -3.59 5.31
CA ARG A 213 22.14 -3.07 6.59
C ARG A 213 21.57 -1.69 6.90
N PRO A 214 21.24 -1.41 8.18
CA PRO A 214 20.89 -0.06 8.60
C PRO A 214 21.98 0.94 8.23
N GLN A 215 21.58 2.16 7.90
CA GLN A 215 22.49 3.20 7.41
C GLN A 215 22.59 4.35 8.40
N ARG A 216 23.76 5.00 8.46
CA ARG A 216 23.91 6.27 9.17
C ARG A 216 23.21 7.37 8.36
N ALA A 217 22.47 8.23 9.04
CA ALA A 217 21.68 9.25 8.38
C ALA A 217 21.47 10.49 9.26
N THR A 218 21.26 11.63 8.60
CA THR A 218 20.74 12.85 9.22
C THR A 218 19.28 13.03 8.80
N LEU A 219 18.39 13.18 9.77
CA LEU A 219 16.97 13.40 9.55
C LEU A 219 16.67 14.88 9.76
N THR A 220 16.06 15.52 8.78
CA THR A 220 15.45 16.84 8.95
C THR A 220 13.99 16.67 9.35
N MET A 221 13.62 17.19 10.51
CA MET A 221 12.27 17.09 11.03
C MET A 221 11.39 18.21 10.46
N ARG A 222 10.13 17.90 10.17
CA ARG A 222 9.15 18.90 9.77
C ARG A 222 8.86 19.84 10.93
N VAL A 223 8.90 21.14 10.66
CA VAL A 223 8.53 22.18 11.62
C VAL A 223 7.03 22.13 11.88
N LEU A 224 6.64 21.81 13.11
CA LEU A 224 5.24 21.91 13.53
C LEU A 224 4.91 23.35 13.96
N PRO A 225 3.64 23.79 13.84
CA PRO A 225 3.25 25.13 14.28
C PRO A 225 3.62 25.39 15.75
N GLY A 226 4.55 26.31 15.99
CA GLY A 226 5.04 26.67 17.33
C GLY A 226 6.36 26.03 17.76
N GLU A 227 6.98 25.21 16.92
CA GLU A 227 8.33 24.68 17.09
C GLU A 227 9.36 25.55 16.33
N GLY A 228 10.65 25.42 16.67
CA GLY A 228 11.74 26.15 16.01
C GLY A 228 12.03 25.61 14.60
N ASP A 229 12.64 26.44 13.76
CA ASP A 229 12.81 26.21 12.31
C ASP A 229 13.80 25.09 11.92
N ASP A 230 14.62 24.58 12.84
CA ASP A 230 15.66 23.57 12.53
C ASP A 230 15.77 22.54 13.66
N ASP A 231 15.09 21.40 13.52
CA ASP A 231 15.35 20.21 14.33
C ASP A 231 15.92 19.12 13.42
N THR A 232 17.24 18.94 13.47
CA THR A 232 17.94 17.85 12.78
C THR A 232 18.35 16.79 13.79
N GLN A 233 18.13 15.52 13.45
CA GLN A 233 18.51 14.40 14.29
C GLN A 233 19.45 13.46 13.54
N GLU A 234 20.64 13.24 14.10
CA GLU A 234 21.58 12.21 13.62
C GLU A 234 21.09 10.82 14.05
N CYS A 235 21.35 9.82 13.21
CA CYS A 235 20.99 8.43 13.45
C CYS A 235 22.15 7.52 13.01
N GLU A 236 22.62 6.67 13.92
CA GLU A 236 23.72 5.74 13.62
C GLU A 236 23.26 4.48 12.85
N ALA A 237 21.99 4.13 12.94
CA ALA A 237 21.43 2.93 12.35
C ALA A 237 19.95 3.13 12.03
N LEU A 238 19.67 3.72 10.87
CA LEU A 238 18.31 3.94 10.39
C LEU A 238 17.74 2.67 9.74
N GLU A 239 16.58 2.26 10.21
CA GLU A 239 15.76 1.18 9.64
C GLU A 239 14.27 1.46 9.86
N ASP A 240 13.39 0.85 9.07
CA ASP A 240 11.96 0.82 9.38
C ASP A 240 11.69 0.01 10.66
N ALA A 241 10.75 0.48 11.47
CA ALA A 241 10.35 -0.22 12.68
C ALA A 241 9.69 -1.58 12.43
N ASP A 242 9.17 -1.79 11.21
CA ASP A 242 8.72 -3.06 10.65
C ASP A 242 9.90 -3.82 10.02
N THR A 243 10.15 -5.04 10.50
CA THR A 243 11.31 -5.86 10.11
C THR A 243 11.22 -6.39 8.68
N LEU A 244 10.01 -6.51 8.10
CA LEU A 244 9.84 -6.95 6.70
C LEU A 244 10.23 -5.83 5.73
N THR A 245 9.95 -4.58 6.11
CA THR A 245 10.46 -3.42 5.38
C THR A 245 11.96 -3.23 5.65
N GLY A 246 12.39 -3.23 6.92
CA GLY A 246 13.80 -3.12 7.31
C GLY A 246 14.47 -1.86 6.76
N SER A 247 15.73 -1.97 6.33
CA SER A 247 16.53 -0.86 5.79
C SER A 247 16.20 -0.53 4.32
N THR A 248 14.91 -0.49 3.98
CA THR A 248 14.43 -0.18 2.63
C THR A 248 13.26 0.78 2.68
N LEU A 249 13.03 1.49 1.58
CA LEU A 249 11.86 2.32 1.39
C LEU A 249 10.84 1.59 0.50
N GLU A 250 9.64 1.35 1.02
CA GLU A 250 8.49 0.90 0.21
C GLU A 250 8.01 2.07 -0.67
N ILE A 251 8.13 1.94 -1.99
CA ILE A 251 7.76 2.99 -2.95
C ILE A 251 7.09 2.39 -4.19
N VAL A 252 6.04 3.05 -4.68
CA VAL A 252 5.39 2.75 -5.96
C VAL A 252 5.92 3.68 -7.04
N THR A 253 6.48 3.10 -8.09
CA THR A 253 7.04 3.80 -9.24
C THR A 253 6.68 3.05 -10.52
N ASN A 254 6.30 3.76 -11.59
CA ASN A 254 6.02 3.16 -12.90
C ASN A 254 5.05 1.96 -12.84
N GLY A 255 3.99 2.05 -12.01
CA GLY A 255 3.01 0.96 -11.88
C GLY A 255 3.50 -0.29 -11.15
N GLU A 256 4.58 -0.19 -10.36
CA GLU A 256 5.13 -1.31 -9.59
C GLU A 256 5.47 -0.88 -8.16
N LEU A 257 5.20 -1.76 -7.19
CA LEU A 257 5.74 -1.62 -5.84
C LEU A 257 7.19 -2.11 -5.80
N ARG A 258 8.07 -1.33 -5.20
CA ARG A 258 9.48 -1.63 -5.01
C ARG A 258 9.89 -1.35 -3.57
N PHE A 259 10.92 -2.06 -3.14
CA PHE A 259 11.62 -1.80 -1.88
C PHE A 259 13.04 -1.38 -2.22
N VAL A 260 13.33 -0.09 -2.06
CA VAL A 260 14.64 0.49 -2.44
C VAL A 260 15.54 0.50 -1.21
N PRO A 261 16.68 -0.20 -1.21
CA PRO A 261 17.56 -0.23 -0.04
C PRO A 261 18.16 1.12 0.30
N PHE A 262 18.23 1.45 1.59
CA PHE A 262 18.87 2.68 2.07
C PHE A 262 20.35 2.75 1.69
N SER A 263 21.02 1.60 1.56
CA SER A 263 22.41 1.52 1.09
C SER A 263 22.61 2.06 -0.34
N GLU A 264 21.55 2.14 -1.15
CA GLU A 264 21.57 2.66 -2.53
C GLU A 264 21.09 4.11 -2.65
N ILE A 265 20.50 4.65 -1.58
CA ILE A 265 19.91 5.98 -1.56
C ILE A 265 20.90 6.96 -0.93
N ALA A 266 21.12 8.11 -1.57
CA ALA A 266 21.87 9.23 -1.03
C ALA A 266 20.96 10.15 -0.20
N SER A 267 19.76 10.46 -0.68
CA SER A 267 18.77 11.22 0.09
C SER A 267 17.33 10.89 -0.26
N ILE A 268 16.43 11.15 0.69
CA ILE A 268 14.97 11.02 0.55
C ILE A 268 14.34 12.36 0.90
N GLU A 269 13.46 12.86 0.04
CA GLU A 269 12.62 14.03 0.31
C GLU A 269 11.15 13.63 0.28
N PHE A 270 10.41 13.98 1.33
CA PHE A 270 9.01 13.62 1.50
C PHE A 270 8.11 14.84 1.28
N SER A 271 7.13 14.72 0.39
CA SER A 271 6.05 15.70 0.22
C SER A 271 5.20 15.82 1.48
N MET A 272 4.23 16.75 1.48
CA MET A 272 3.27 16.86 2.57
C MET A 272 2.59 15.50 2.85
N PRO A 273 2.40 15.11 4.12
CA PRO A 273 1.79 13.83 4.46
C PRO A 273 0.40 13.64 3.86
N ALA A 274 0.25 12.57 3.08
CA ALA A 274 -1.01 12.04 2.55
C ALA A 274 -0.94 10.50 2.51
N PRO A 275 -2.05 9.73 2.53
CA PRO A 275 -2.01 8.27 2.59
C PRO A 275 -1.05 7.62 1.56
N ALA A 276 -1.01 8.18 0.35
CA ALA A 276 0.04 7.98 -0.64
C ALA A 276 0.93 9.24 -0.72
N THR A 277 2.04 9.26 0.02
CA THR A 277 2.93 10.43 0.10
C THR A 277 3.91 10.43 -1.05
N GLY A 278 4.02 11.56 -1.76
CA GLY A 278 5.04 11.78 -2.78
C GLY A 278 6.44 11.75 -2.19
N VAL A 279 7.34 11.02 -2.85
CA VAL A 279 8.74 10.88 -2.42
C VAL A 279 9.68 11.06 -3.58
N LEU A 280 10.77 11.78 -3.34
CA LEU A 280 11.87 11.94 -4.25
C LEU A 280 13.12 11.30 -3.67
N LEU A 281 13.73 10.37 -4.40
CA LEU A 281 14.95 9.67 -4.03
C LEU A 281 16.09 10.13 -4.93
N ASN A 282 17.15 10.67 -4.32
CA ASN A 282 18.44 10.81 -4.98
C ASN A 282 19.22 9.54 -4.71
N MET A 283 19.51 8.75 -5.75
CA MET A 283 20.28 7.52 -5.65
C MET A 283 21.78 7.83 -5.63
N ARG A 284 22.59 6.95 -5.02
CA ARG A 284 24.05 7.12 -4.97
C ARG A 284 24.73 7.07 -6.35
N ASP A 285 24.10 6.43 -7.33
CA ASP A 285 24.57 6.41 -8.72
C ASP A 285 24.22 7.68 -9.52
N GLY A 286 23.54 8.65 -8.87
CA GLY A 286 23.08 9.90 -9.47
C GLY A 286 21.71 9.82 -10.14
N THR A 287 21.06 8.66 -10.14
CA THR A 287 19.68 8.50 -10.65
C THR A 287 18.69 9.20 -9.72
N LEU A 288 17.67 9.85 -10.31
CA LEU A 288 16.55 10.42 -9.59
C LEU A 288 15.33 9.51 -9.74
N ILE A 289 14.71 9.12 -8.63
CA ILE A 289 13.48 8.32 -8.61
C ILE A 289 12.39 9.12 -7.91
N SER A 290 11.25 9.30 -8.58
CA SER A 290 10.05 9.90 -8.00
C SER A 290 8.94 8.85 -7.91
N GLY A 291 8.19 8.82 -6.82
CA GLY A 291 7.10 7.88 -6.64
C GLY A 291 6.23 8.18 -5.44
N LEU A 292 5.39 7.22 -5.09
CA LEU A 292 4.46 7.32 -3.97
C LEU A 292 4.78 6.26 -2.92
N MET A 293 4.87 6.66 -1.66
CA MET A 293 5.06 5.76 -0.52
C MET A 293 3.76 5.67 0.29
N PRO A 294 3.33 4.45 0.68
CA PRO A 294 2.25 4.28 1.63
C PRO A 294 2.66 4.71 3.04
N LEU A 295 1.91 5.65 3.63
CA LEU A 295 2.12 6.09 5.02
C LEU A 295 1.80 5.02 6.06
N PHE A 296 0.93 4.07 5.71
CA PHE A 296 0.46 3.04 6.63
C PHE A 296 1.07 1.68 6.33
N TYR A 297 1.41 0.96 7.40
CA TYR A 297 1.86 -0.43 7.30
C TYR A 297 0.79 -1.34 6.70
N LEU A 298 1.22 -2.48 6.16
CA LEU A 298 0.42 -3.38 5.32
C LEU A 298 -0.94 -3.75 5.92
N PHE A 299 -0.99 -4.11 7.20
CA PHE A 299 -2.22 -4.61 7.84
C PHE A 299 -3.04 -3.54 8.57
N THR A 300 -2.72 -2.26 8.36
CA THR A 300 -3.34 -1.17 9.12
C THR A 300 -4.85 -1.14 8.97
N GLU A 301 -5.38 -1.42 7.78
CA GLU A 301 -6.83 -1.44 7.51
C GLU A 301 -7.59 -2.49 8.35
N PHE A 302 -6.91 -3.57 8.78
CA PHE A 302 -7.51 -4.64 9.57
C PHE A 302 -7.44 -4.40 11.08
N ALA A 303 -6.79 -3.33 11.54
CA ALA A 303 -6.67 -3.04 12.96
C ALA A 303 -8.03 -2.84 13.63
N ASP A 304 -8.26 -3.45 14.79
CA ASP A 304 -9.51 -3.28 15.54
C ASP A 304 -9.68 -1.83 16.04
N SER A 305 -8.56 -1.18 16.37
CA SER A 305 -8.53 0.18 16.88
C SER A 305 -8.65 1.22 15.77
N GLU A 306 -9.69 2.04 15.81
CA GLU A 306 -9.87 3.18 14.91
C GLU A 306 -8.70 4.17 14.98
N LYS A 307 -8.13 4.40 16.16
CA LYS A 307 -6.95 5.26 16.33
C LYS A 307 -5.75 4.77 15.53
N VAL A 308 -5.57 3.46 15.43
CA VAL A 308 -4.49 2.84 14.64
C VAL A 308 -4.79 2.97 13.15
N ARG A 309 -6.04 2.71 12.73
CA ARG A 309 -6.47 2.90 11.33
C ARG A 309 -6.32 4.35 10.85
N LEU A 310 -6.52 5.32 11.74
CA LEU A 310 -6.37 6.75 11.48
C LEU A 310 -4.94 7.27 11.67
N GLY A 311 -3.95 6.41 11.95
CA GLY A 311 -2.55 6.83 12.09
C GLY A 311 -2.21 7.59 13.37
N GLN A 312 -3.12 7.62 14.35
CA GLN A 312 -2.90 8.31 15.63
C GLN A 312 -2.07 7.48 16.60
N SER A 313 -1.82 6.21 16.27
CA SER A 313 -1.00 5.28 17.05
C SER A 313 -0.37 4.25 16.12
N THR A 314 0.83 3.81 16.46
CA THR A 314 1.53 2.72 15.77
C THR A 314 1.72 1.56 16.73
N LEU A 315 1.30 0.38 16.28
CA LEU A 315 1.53 -0.87 16.97
C LEU A 315 2.76 -1.53 16.37
N LEU A 316 3.79 -1.77 17.19
CA LEU A 316 4.90 -2.64 16.84
C LEU A 316 4.62 -4.01 17.47
N ARG A 317 4.50 -5.05 16.64
CA ARG A 317 3.94 -6.34 17.02
C ARG A 317 4.94 -7.45 16.77
N PRO A 318 5.44 -8.12 17.83
CA PRO A 318 6.25 -9.32 17.67
C PRO A 318 5.43 -10.39 16.92
N VAL A 319 5.92 -10.75 15.74
CA VAL A 319 5.31 -11.78 14.90
C VAL A 319 5.89 -13.14 15.27
N LEU A 320 7.22 -13.22 15.28
CA LEU A 320 7.98 -14.44 15.55
C LEU A 320 9.42 -14.07 15.93
N GLY A 321 9.84 -14.42 17.14
CA GLY A 321 11.18 -14.07 17.61
C GLY A 321 11.40 -12.55 17.64
N ASP A 322 12.41 -12.07 16.91
CA ASP A 322 12.72 -10.64 16.80
C ASP A 322 12.07 -9.93 15.60
N ILE A 323 11.28 -10.66 14.80
CA ILE A 323 10.56 -10.10 13.66
C ILE A 323 9.34 -9.34 14.18
N VAL A 324 9.30 -8.06 13.85
CA VAL A 324 8.24 -7.13 14.25
C VAL A 324 7.46 -6.68 13.01
N ALA A 325 6.13 -6.73 13.09
CA ALA A 325 5.24 -6.11 12.11
C ALA A 325 4.72 -4.78 12.66
N GLY A 326 4.72 -3.76 11.81
CA GLY A 326 4.06 -2.49 12.07
C GLY A 326 2.57 -2.55 11.73
N VAL A 327 1.73 -1.86 12.52
CA VAL A 327 0.31 -1.62 12.21
C VAL A 327 -0.03 -0.19 12.60
N GLY A 328 -0.57 0.61 11.68
CA GLY A 328 -0.76 2.04 11.86
C GLY A 328 0.24 2.87 11.07
N MET A 329 0.58 4.04 11.61
CA MET A 329 1.50 4.99 10.97
C MET A 329 2.91 4.40 10.86
N ARG A 330 3.53 4.51 9.68
CA ARG A 330 4.92 4.09 9.46
C ARG A 330 5.88 4.90 10.34
N ALA A 331 6.90 4.24 10.87
CA ALA A 331 7.92 4.87 11.69
C ALA A 331 9.31 4.28 11.38
N PHE A 332 10.33 5.12 11.41
CA PHE A 332 11.72 4.66 11.41
C PHE A 332 12.24 4.51 12.84
N ARG A 333 13.10 3.53 13.09
CA ARG A 333 13.83 3.41 14.35
C ARG A 333 15.05 4.33 14.28
N VAL A 334 15.13 5.23 15.26
CA VAL A 334 16.28 6.10 15.49
C VAL A 334 16.74 5.87 16.91
N ASP A 335 17.93 5.29 17.07
CA ASP A 335 18.52 4.92 18.36
C ASP A 335 17.58 4.12 19.29
N GLY A 336 16.78 3.23 18.67
CA GLY A 336 15.83 2.37 19.36
C GLY A 336 14.44 2.98 19.62
N ALA A 337 14.22 4.25 19.31
CA ALA A 337 12.91 4.91 19.41
C ALA A 337 12.24 5.04 18.03
N PRO A 338 10.94 4.72 17.90
CA PRO A 338 10.22 4.93 16.64
C PRO A 338 9.88 6.41 16.44
N ILE A 339 10.27 6.96 15.30
CA ILE A 339 9.87 8.30 14.84
C ILE A 339 8.87 8.14 13.70
N PRO A 340 7.61 8.64 13.86
CA PRO A 340 6.63 8.58 12.79
C PRO A 340 7.12 9.32 11.55
N ILE A 341 6.94 8.70 10.38
CA ILE A 341 7.46 9.24 9.12
C ILE A 341 6.88 10.61 8.76
N VAL A 342 5.66 10.90 9.23
CA VAL A 342 5.01 12.20 9.04
C VAL A 342 5.74 13.35 9.73
N ARG A 343 6.64 13.07 10.68
CA ARG A 343 7.50 14.08 11.31
C ARG A 343 8.79 14.34 10.54
N ILE A 344 9.09 13.54 9.52
CA ILE A 344 10.36 13.61 8.78
C ILE A 344 10.08 14.28 7.44
N GLU A 345 10.88 15.30 7.13
CA GLU A 345 10.84 16.02 5.86
C GLU A 345 11.86 15.47 4.88
N LYS A 346 13.08 15.26 5.36
CA LYS A 346 14.22 14.83 4.56
C LYS A 346 15.09 13.85 5.34
N ILE A 347 15.70 12.92 4.62
CA ILE A 347 16.74 12.02 5.13
C ILE A 347 17.94 12.15 4.21
N GLU A 348 19.12 12.34 4.79
CA GLU A 348 20.40 12.34 4.08
C GLU A 348 21.25 11.20 4.64
N PHE A 349 21.62 10.25 3.78
CA PHE A 349 22.45 9.11 4.17
C PHE A 349 23.92 9.48 4.03
N GLU A 350 24.73 9.04 5.01
CA GLU A 350 26.17 9.19 4.93
C GLU A 350 26.78 8.20 3.92
N ASP A 351 27.96 8.52 3.38
CA ASP A 351 28.70 7.69 2.42
C ASP A 351 29.45 6.50 3.04
#